data_AF-A0A0E2BTR2-F1
#
_entry.id   AF-A0A0E2BTR2-F1
#
_cell.length_a   1.000
_cell.length_b   1.000
_cell.length_c   1.000
_cell.angle_alpha   90.00
_cell.angle_beta   90.00
_cell.angle_gamma   90.00
#
_symmetry.space_group_name_H-M   'P 1'
#
loop_
_entity.id
_entity.type
_entity.pdbx_description
1 polymer ?
#
loop_
_entity_poly.entity_id
_entity_poly.type
_entity_poly.pdbx_seq_one_letter_code
_entity_poly.pdbx_strand_id
1 'polypeptide(L)'
;MECSRKELPLFIQPIRDIEDGNGLETIYCNRRETPSGKRIELNLVFQDERHPSVWKDKIYRFYRGFKYGRYKDIETIRLQFSKTEELSTIHLKNVYSGKQKFAEDPVYHFDSVLKPEQLMKENQKNILFINTWNHMLSEKDFNPELSKKKLDSVELRTGTREELDLFYSKR
;
A
#
# COMPACT_ATOMS: atom_id res chain seq x y z
N MET A 1 -3.64 18.28 -11.55
CA MET A 1 -4.94 18.09 -10.87
C MET A 1 -4.67 17.36 -9.57
N GLU A 2 -5.16 17.88 -8.46
CA GLU A 2 -4.93 17.31 -7.13
C GLU A 2 -5.89 16.15 -6.87
N CYS A 3 -5.45 15.13 -6.12
CA CYS A 3 -6.32 14.04 -5.70
C CYS A 3 -7.03 14.40 -4.40
N SER A 4 -8.27 13.96 -4.23
CA SER A 4 -9.03 14.21 -3.01
C SER A 4 -8.88 13.04 -2.03
N ARG A 5 -8.71 13.35 -0.73
CA ARG A 5 -8.72 12.35 0.35
C ARG A 5 -10.03 11.54 0.42
N LYS A 6 -11.12 12.04 -0.17
CA LYS A 6 -12.40 11.32 -0.25
C LYS A 6 -12.37 10.16 -1.25
N GLU A 7 -11.52 10.25 -2.28
CA GLU A 7 -11.40 9.25 -3.34
C GLU A 7 -10.46 8.10 -2.95
N LEU A 8 -9.69 8.27 -1.88
CA LEU A 8 -8.71 7.30 -1.43
C LEU A 8 -9.34 6.21 -0.56
N PRO A 9 -8.90 4.95 -0.72
CA PRO A 9 -9.19 3.89 0.22
C PRO A 9 -8.75 4.27 1.65
N LEU A 10 -9.43 3.68 2.63
CA LEU A 10 -8.94 3.66 3.99
C LEU A 10 -7.97 2.47 4.13
N PHE A 11 -6.72 2.75 4.47
CA PHE A 11 -5.74 1.71 4.77
C PHE A 11 -5.83 1.32 6.25
N ILE A 12 -5.75 0.02 6.53
CA ILE A 12 -5.71 -0.53 7.88
C ILE A 12 -4.48 -1.41 8.01
N GLN A 13 -3.67 -1.18 9.05
CA GLN A 13 -2.41 -1.88 9.28
C GLN A 13 -2.34 -2.38 10.74
N PRO A 14 -1.74 -3.55 11.01
CA PRO A 14 -1.46 -4.01 12.36
C PRO A 14 -0.63 -2.97 13.14
N ILE A 15 -1.02 -2.68 14.39
CA ILE A 15 -0.32 -1.69 15.23
C ILE A 15 1.14 -2.10 15.46
N ARG A 16 1.37 -3.39 15.71
CA ARG A 16 2.71 -3.93 15.91
C ARG A 16 3.63 -3.66 14.71
N ASP A 17 3.13 -3.75 13.50
CA ASP A 17 3.92 -3.49 12.28
C ASP A 17 4.35 -2.02 12.19
N ILE A 18 3.46 -1.11 12.57
CA ILE A 18 3.76 0.32 12.68
C ILE A 18 4.82 0.58 13.76
N GLU A 19 4.66 -0.03 14.93
CA GLU A 19 5.60 0.08 16.07
C GLU A 19 6.97 -0.51 15.74
N ASP A 20 7.01 -1.60 14.97
CA ASP A 20 8.22 -2.22 14.47
C ASP A 20 8.92 -1.34 13.42
N GLY A 21 8.27 -0.30 12.90
CA GLY A 21 8.85 0.71 12.02
C GLY A 21 8.55 0.52 10.54
N ASN A 22 7.45 -0.18 10.22
CA ASN A 22 6.95 -0.42 8.86
C ASN A 22 5.71 0.43 8.55
N GLY A 23 5.49 1.51 9.31
CA GLY A 23 4.31 2.33 9.15
C GLY A 23 4.23 3.00 7.78
N LEU A 24 3.01 3.08 7.24
CA LEU A 24 2.72 3.93 6.07
C LEU A 24 2.94 5.41 6.45
N GLU A 25 3.90 6.06 5.80
CA GLU A 25 4.32 7.41 6.14
C GLU A 25 3.65 8.47 5.26
N THR A 26 3.58 8.22 3.95
CA THR A 26 3.06 9.20 2.98
C THR A 26 2.42 8.49 1.80
N ILE A 27 1.34 9.05 1.29
CA ILE A 27 0.71 8.63 0.05
C ILE A 27 0.98 9.70 -1.01
N TYR A 28 1.65 9.32 -2.09
CA TYR A 28 1.77 10.16 -3.27
C TYR A 28 0.73 9.72 -4.29
N CYS A 29 0.05 10.69 -4.86
CA CYS A 29 -1.00 10.43 -5.82
C CYS A 29 -0.67 11.07 -7.18
N ASN A 30 -1.06 10.38 -8.26
CA ASN A 30 -1.01 10.91 -9.61
C ASN A 30 -2.34 10.60 -10.31
N ARG A 31 -3.11 11.64 -10.62
CA ARG A 31 -4.40 11.54 -11.32
C ARG A 31 -4.21 11.77 -12.82
N ARG A 32 -4.81 10.90 -13.63
CA ARG A 32 -4.90 11.02 -15.09
C ARG A 32 -6.32 10.78 -15.56
N GLU A 33 -6.80 11.63 -16.46
CA GLU A 33 -8.07 11.41 -17.15
C GLU A 33 -7.90 10.33 -18.22
N THR A 34 -8.93 9.52 -18.44
CA THR A 34 -8.96 8.47 -19.47
C THR A 34 -10.26 8.60 -20.28
N PRO A 35 -10.33 8.05 -21.50
CA PRO A 35 -11.59 8.04 -22.27
C PRO A 35 -12.75 7.35 -21.55
N SER A 36 -12.44 6.50 -20.57
CA SER A 36 -13.37 5.71 -19.74
C SER A 36 -13.72 6.35 -18.38
N GLY A 37 -13.12 7.48 -18.01
CA GLY A 37 -13.28 8.10 -16.69
C GLY A 37 -11.97 8.70 -16.20
N LYS A 38 -11.55 8.36 -14.98
CA LYS A 38 -10.27 8.79 -14.41
C LYS A 38 -9.52 7.61 -13.81
N ARG A 39 -8.19 7.71 -13.77
CA ARG A 39 -7.31 6.77 -13.11
C ARG A 39 -6.43 7.51 -12.11
N ILE A 40 -6.33 6.97 -10.91
CA ILE A 40 -5.45 7.49 -9.86
C ILE A 40 -4.42 6.42 -9.57
N GLU A 41 -3.15 6.76 -9.74
CA GLU A 41 -2.04 5.97 -9.22
C GLU A 41 -1.69 6.46 -7.81
N LEU A 42 -1.61 5.53 -6.87
CA LEU A 42 -1.22 5.78 -5.50
C LEU A 42 0.08 5.05 -5.22
N ASN A 43 1.08 5.80 -4.78
CA ASN A 43 2.36 5.31 -4.33
C ASN A 43 2.40 5.45 -2.81
N LEU A 44 2.29 4.32 -2.12
CA LEU A 44 2.32 4.18 -0.68
C LEU A 44 3.78 4.08 -0.24
N VAL A 45 4.26 5.07 0.50
CA VAL A 45 5.64 5.11 0.99
C VAL A 45 5.67 4.64 2.43
N PHE A 46 6.38 3.54 2.68
CA PHE A 46 6.56 2.94 4.00
C PHE A 46 7.92 3.31 4.58
N GLN A 47 7.99 3.35 5.91
CA GLN A 47 9.22 3.70 6.63
C GLN A 47 10.36 2.68 6.38
N ASP A 48 10.04 1.39 6.36
CA ASP A 48 10.94 0.25 6.10
C ASP A 48 10.11 -1.03 5.89
N GLU A 49 10.75 -2.18 5.64
CA GLU A 49 10.16 -3.53 5.70
C GLU A 49 10.97 -4.38 6.69
N ARG A 50 10.71 -4.21 7.97
CA ARG A 50 11.36 -4.96 9.04
C ARG A 50 10.69 -6.31 9.19
N HIS A 51 11.50 -7.36 9.12
CA HIS A 51 11.02 -8.72 9.31
C HIS A 51 10.61 -8.91 10.78
N PRO A 52 9.49 -9.60 11.08
CA PRO A 52 9.08 -9.94 12.44
C PRO A 52 10.12 -10.73 13.27
N SER A 53 11.14 -11.30 12.62
CA SER A 53 12.24 -12.03 13.23
C SER A 53 13.49 -11.16 13.23
N VAL A 54 13.88 -10.64 14.40
CA VAL A 54 15.02 -9.72 14.59
C VAL A 54 16.33 -10.22 13.99
N TRP A 55 16.55 -11.54 13.96
CA TRP A 55 17.76 -12.14 13.41
C TRP A 55 17.77 -12.19 11.87
N LYS A 56 16.62 -12.46 11.24
CA LYS A 56 16.48 -12.46 9.77
C LYS A 56 16.44 -11.03 9.21
N ASP A 57 15.94 -10.07 10.00
CA ASP A 57 15.86 -8.66 9.64
C ASP A 57 17.25 -8.05 9.32
N LYS A 58 18.28 -8.39 10.10
CA LYS A 58 19.66 -7.92 9.87
C LYS A 58 20.26 -8.40 8.55
N ILE A 59 19.97 -9.63 8.13
CA ILE A 59 20.49 -10.22 6.89
C ILE A 59 19.71 -9.67 5.67
N TYR A 60 18.39 -9.52 5.81
CA TYR A 60 17.53 -9.01 4.75
C TYR A 60 17.75 -7.52 4.45
N ARG A 61 17.97 -6.69 5.47
CA ARG A 61 18.33 -5.27 5.32
C ARG A 61 19.65 -5.05 4.58
N PHE A 62 20.65 -5.89 4.86
CA PHE A 62 21.95 -5.85 4.17
C PHE A 62 21.83 -6.23 2.68
N TYR A 63 20.95 -7.19 2.36
CA TYR A 63 20.69 -7.62 0.98
C TYR A 63 19.86 -6.59 0.17
N ARG A 64 18.83 -5.98 0.76
CA ARG A 64 18.00 -4.95 0.08
C ARG A 64 18.79 -3.69 -0.26
N GLY A 65 19.62 -3.20 0.66
CA GLY A 65 20.44 -2.01 0.45
C GLY A 65 21.40 -2.12 -0.73
N PHE A 66 21.87 -3.35 -1.03
CA PHE A 66 22.78 -3.61 -2.15
C PHE A 66 22.04 -3.82 -3.48
N LYS A 67 20.79 -4.31 -3.47
CA LYS A 67 20.05 -4.70 -4.68
C LYS A 67 19.11 -3.64 -5.25
N TYR A 68 18.49 -2.80 -4.40
CA TYR A 68 17.39 -1.92 -4.83
C TYR A 68 17.68 -0.43 -4.75
N GLY A 69 18.82 -0.01 -4.17
CA GLY A 69 19.30 1.38 -4.21
C GLY A 69 18.38 2.42 -3.56
N ARG A 70 17.32 2.03 -2.85
CA ARG A 70 16.36 2.92 -2.16
C ARG A 70 16.34 2.62 -0.67
N TYR A 71 16.14 3.66 0.15
CA TYR A 71 16.11 3.51 1.62
C TYR A 71 14.69 3.39 2.20
N LYS A 72 13.65 3.69 1.42
CA LYS A 72 12.24 3.46 1.77
C LYS A 72 11.61 2.45 0.83
N ASP A 73 10.63 1.73 1.35
CA ASP A 73 9.80 0.87 0.52
C ASP A 73 8.61 1.66 -0.07
N ILE A 74 8.26 1.32 -1.31
CA ILE A 74 7.21 2.02 -2.05
C ILE A 74 6.36 0.98 -2.76
N GLU A 75 5.07 0.99 -2.46
CA GLU A 75 4.09 0.13 -3.12
C GLU A 75 3.08 0.92 -3.93
N THR A 76 2.78 0.43 -5.13
CA THR A 76 1.96 1.16 -6.09
C THR A 76 0.63 0.44 -6.34
N ILE A 77 -0.47 1.10 -6.04
CA ILE A 77 -1.82 0.65 -6.41
C ILE A 77 -2.47 1.61 -7.41
N ARG A 78 -3.40 1.11 -8.21
CA ARG A 78 -4.13 1.95 -9.19
C ARG A 78 -5.63 1.83 -9.02
N LEU A 79 -6.26 2.98 -8.85
CA LEU A 79 -7.70 3.12 -8.78
C LEU A 79 -8.20 3.51 -10.17
N GLN A 80 -9.17 2.78 -10.69
CA GLN A 80 -9.89 3.13 -11.90
C GLN A 80 -11.29 3.58 -11.52
N PHE A 81 -11.70 4.74 -12.01
CA PHE A 81 -13.04 5.28 -11.86
C PHE A 81 -13.75 5.31 -13.22
N SER A 82 -15.06 5.19 -13.17
CA SER A 82 -15.95 5.35 -14.33
C SER A 82 -16.12 6.84 -14.71
N LYS A 83 -16.85 7.09 -15.80
CA LYS A 83 -17.30 8.44 -16.17
C LYS A 83 -18.27 9.07 -15.16
N THR A 84 -18.94 8.25 -14.34
CA THR A 84 -19.84 8.71 -13.27
C THR A 84 -19.08 9.06 -11.98
N GLU A 85 -17.74 9.10 -12.04
CA GLU A 85 -16.84 9.33 -10.90
C GLU A 85 -16.91 8.27 -9.80
N GLU A 86 -17.54 7.12 -10.07
CA GLU A 86 -17.59 5.99 -9.15
C GLU A 86 -16.34 5.13 -9.30
N LEU A 87 -15.81 4.64 -8.17
CA LEU A 87 -14.71 3.67 -8.21
C LEU A 87 -15.21 2.41 -8.93
N SER A 88 -14.48 1.95 -9.94
CA SER A 88 -14.82 0.78 -10.74
C SER A 88 -13.93 -0.42 -10.39
N THR A 89 -12.62 -0.21 -10.29
CA THR A 89 -11.67 -1.27 -9.91
C THR A 89 -10.46 -0.72 -9.15
N ILE A 90 -9.85 -1.57 -8.33
CA ILE A 90 -8.54 -1.36 -7.72
C ILE A 90 -7.60 -2.44 -8.26
N HIS A 91 -6.52 -2.02 -8.91
CA HIS A 91 -5.47 -2.90 -9.40
C HIS A 91 -4.35 -2.99 -8.37
N LEU A 92 -4.15 -4.18 -7.84
CA LEU A 92 -3.08 -4.55 -6.93
C LEU A 92 -2.09 -5.42 -7.69
N LYS A 93 -1.15 -4.79 -8.41
CA LYS A 93 -0.12 -5.50 -9.17
C LYS A 93 1.13 -5.65 -8.32
N ASN A 94 1.58 -6.88 -8.10
CA ASN A 94 2.75 -7.26 -7.30
C ASN A 94 2.66 -6.82 -5.83
N VAL A 95 1.45 -6.55 -5.35
CA VAL A 95 1.18 -6.03 -3.99
C VAL A 95 -0.03 -6.69 -3.34
N TYR A 96 -0.59 -7.73 -3.95
CA TYR A 96 -1.73 -8.45 -3.39
C TYR A 96 -1.25 -9.57 -2.45
N SER A 97 -1.82 -9.63 -1.24
CA SER A 97 -1.43 -10.63 -0.22
C SER A 97 -2.10 -11.99 -0.42
N GLY A 98 -3.19 -12.07 -1.18
CA GLY A 98 -4.07 -13.23 -1.12
C GLY A 98 -4.51 -13.47 0.33
N LYS A 99 -4.35 -14.70 0.82
CA LYS A 99 -4.71 -15.09 2.20
C LYS A 99 -3.55 -15.06 3.20
N GLN A 100 -2.40 -14.50 2.81
CA GLN A 100 -1.20 -14.48 3.65
C GLN A 100 -1.42 -13.61 4.89
N LYS A 101 -0.81 -14.04 5.99
CA LYS A 101 -0.88 -13.37 7.29
C LYS A 101 0.38 -12.58 7.60
N PHE A 102 0.35 -11.82 8.68
CA PHE A 102 1.45 -10.98 9.13
C PHE A 102 2.73 -11.77 9.39
N ALA A 103 2.62 -13.01 9.88
CA ALA A 103 3.78 -13.85 10.19
C ALA A 103 4.24 -14.75 9.02
N GLU A 104 3.70 -14.57 7.81
CA GLU A 104 4.08 -15.38 6.65
C GLU A 104 5.57 -15.19 6.29
N ASP A 105 6.24 -16.31 6.01
CA ASP A 105 7.66 -16.36 5.64
C ASP A 105 7.94 -17.63 4.80
N PRO A 106 8.26 -17.50 3.51
CA PRO A 106 8.42 -16.25 2.76
C PRO A 106 7.08 -15.62 2.38
N VAL A 107 7.04 -14.29 2.26
CA VAL A 107 5.88 -13.60 1.68
C VAL A 107 5.97 -13.61 0.16
N TYR A 108 4.88 -14.00 -0.48
CA TYR A 108 4.71 -14.00 -1.94
C TYR A 108 3.95 -12.77 -2.41
N HIS A 109 4.34 -12.24 -3.56
CA HIS A 109 3.68 -11.10 -4.20
C HIS A 109 2.73 -11.64 -5.27
N PHE A 110 1.44 -11.30 -5.16
CA PHE A 110 0.43 -11.68 -6.15
C PHE A 110 -0.12 -10.46 -6.88
N ASP A 111 -0.90 -10.75 -7.93
CA ASP A 111 -1.70 -9.79 -8.68
C ASP A 111 -3.19 -9.99 -8.38
N SER A 112 -3.94 -8.88 -8.27
CA SER A 112 -5.40 -8.93 -8.24
C SER A 112 -6.03 -7.64 -8.79
N VAL A 113 -7.26 -7.77 -9.29
CA VAL A 113 -8.12 -6.66 -9.64
C VAL A 113 -9.39 -6.78 -8.83
N LEU A 114 -9.54 -5.89 -7.84
CA LEU A 114 -10.66 -5.87 -6.91
C LEU A 114 -11.74 -4.93 -7.42
N LYS A 115 -13.00 -5.36 -7.33
CA LYS A 115 -14.16 -4.51 -7.54
C LYS A 115 -14.69 -3.94 -6.21
N PRO A 116 -15.35 -2.77 -6.20
CA PRO A 116 -15.91 -2.15 -5.00
C PRO A 116 -16.82 -3.07 -4.18
N GLU A 117 -17.52 -4.01 -4.81
CA GLU A 117 -18.45 -4.92 -4.12
C GLU A 117 -17.72 -5.97 -3.28
N GLN A 118 -16.44 -6.22 -3.56
CA GLN A 118 -15.60 -7.14 -2.79
C GLN A 118 -14.98 -6.48 -1.56
N LEU A 119 -14.99 -5.15 -1.50
CA LEU A 119 -14.33 -4.36 -0.46
C LEU A 119 -15.29 -4.06 0.68
N MET A 120 -14.79 -4.14 1.91
CA MET A 120 -15.48 -3.57 3.05
C MET A 120 -15.51 -2.04 2.92
N LYS A 121 -16.57 -1.41 3.44
CA LYS A 121 -16.72 0.04 3.44
C LYS A 121 -16.89 0.56 4.86
N GLU A 122 -16.24 1.66 5.16
CA GLU A 122 -16.44 2.43 6.38
C GLU A 122 -16.48 3.92 6.04
N ASN A 123 -17.50 4.65 6.53
CA ASN A 123 -17.68 6.07 6.24
C ASN A 123 -17.55 6.41 4.74
N GLN A 124 -18.18 5.56 3.90
CA GLN A 124 -18.16 5.63 2.42
C GLN A 124 -16.79 5.39 1.76
N LYS A 125 -15.74 5.06 2.51
CA LYS A 125 -14.42 4.68 1.97
C LYS A 125 -14.31 3.17 1.85
N ASN A 126 -13.75 2.72 0.72
CA ASN A 126 -13.37 1.31 0.56
C ASN A 126 -12.12 1.02 1.42
N ILE A 127 -12.11 -0.12 2.09
CA ILE A 127 -11.03 -0.51 2.99
C ILE A 127 -10.05 -1.43 2.28
N LEU A 128 -8.76 -1.17 2.44
CA LEU A 128 -7.69 -2.10 2.09
C LEU A 128 -6.87 -2.42 3.35
N PHE A 129 -6.69 -3.71 3.61
CA PHE A 129 -5.89 -4.19 4.72
C PHE A 129 -4.47 -4.44 4.26
N ILE A 130 -3.49 -3.92 4.99
CA ILE A 130 -2.08 -4.26 4.86
C ILE A 130 -1.85 -5.47 5.78
N ASN A 131 -1.68 -6.65 5.19
CA ASN A 131 -1.73 -7.91 5.93
C ASN A 131 -0.36 -8.49 6.29
N THR A 132 0.71 -8.09 5.62
CA THR A 132 2.05 -8.64 5.79
C THR A 132 3.06 -7.56 6.15
N TRP A 133 4.17 -7.95 6.78
CA TRP A 133 5.28 -7.07 7.17
C TRP A 133 6.04 -6.45 5.99
N ASN A 134 5.88 -7.01 4.78
CA ASN A 134 6.36 -6.44 3.51
C ASN A 134 5.22 -5.75 2.73
N HIS A 135 4.20 -5.26 3.44
CA HIS A 135 3.17 -4.36 2.92
C HIS A 135 2.20 -4.92 1.87
N MET A 136 2.00 -6.24 1.79
CA MET A 136 1.02 -6.80 0.86
C MET A 136 -0.42 -6.52 1.31
N LEU A 137 -1.27 -6.14 0.37
CA LEU A 137 -2.63 -5.66 0.59
C LEU A 137 -3.69 -6.68 0.19
N SER A 138 -4.86 -6.65 0.84
CA SER A 138 -6.07 -7.31 0.31
C SER A 138 -7.37 -6.64 0.76
N GLU A 139 -8.48 -7.15 0.23
CA GLU A 139 -9.84 -6.74 0.58
C GLU A 139 -10.33 -7.26 1.95
N LYS A 140 -9.59 -8.18 2.58
CA LYS A 140 -9.97 -8.79 3.87
C LYS A 140 -8.87 -8.69 4.92
N ASP A 141 -9.32 -8.64 6.15
CA ASP A 141 -8.47 -8.84 7.31
C ASP A 141 -8.13 -10.34 7.45
N PHE A 142 -6.87 -10.69 7.22
CA PHE A 142 -6.36 -12.05 7.45
C PHE A 142 -5.65 -12.20 8.81
N ASN A 143 -5.62 -11.13 9.61
CA ASN A 143 -5.00 -11.08 10.93
C ASN A 143 -6.00 -10.60 12.00
N PRO A 144 -7.20 -11.22 12.14
CA PRO A 144 -8.24 -10.77 13.06
C PRO A 144 -7.76 -10.69 14.53
N GLU A 145 -6.77 -11.49 14.90
CA GLU A 145 -6.15 -11.52 16.23
C GLU A 145 -5.24 -10.32 16.54
N LEU A 146 -4.77 -9.59 15.52
CA LEU A 146 -3.89 -8.45 15.71
C LEU A 146 -4.70 -7.16 15.91
N SER A 147 -4.27 -6.34 16.86
CA SER A 147 -4.77 -4.97 17.02
C SER A 147 -4.34 -4.12 15.82
N LYS A 148 -5.23 -3.26 15.32
CA LYS A 148 -5.04 -2.53 14.06
C LYS A 148 -5.28 -1.04 14.21
N LYS A 149 -4.61 -0.27 13.36
CA LYS A 149 -4.79 1.17 13.25
C LYS A 149 -5.38 1.51 11.89
N LYS A 150 -6.37 2.39 11.89
CA LYS A 150 -6.89 3.04 10.69
C LYS A 150 -5.96 4.19 10.33
N LEU A 151 -5.55 4.27 9.07
CA LEU A 151 -4.58 5.23 8.58
C LEU A 151 -5.29 6.38 7.86
N ASP A 152 -6.09 7.14 8.61
CA ASP A 152 -6.96 8.21 8.11
C ASP A 152 -6.26 9.58 7.96
N SER A 153 -5.14 9.75 8.63
CA SER A 153 -4.39 11.00 8.80
C SER A 153 -3.04 11.00 8.08
N VAL A 154 -2.78 9.99 7.24
CA VAL A 154 -1.55 9.91 6.44
C VAL A 154 -1.43 11.12 5.51
N GLU A 155 -0.22 11.64 5.38
CA GLU A 155 0.06 12.77 4.51
C GLU A 155 -0.19 12.40 3.05
N LEU A 156 -0.89 13.29 2.32
CA LEU A 156 -1.19 13.12 0.91
C LEU A 156 -0.41 14.16 0.11
N ARG A 157 0.41 13.70 -0.84
CA ARG A 157 1.20 14.52 -1.75
C ARG A 157 0.92 14.14 -3.20
N THR A 158 1.41 14.94 -4.15
CA THR A 158 1.37 14.60 -5.58
C THR A 158 2.75 14.15 -6.04
N GLY A 159 2.81 13.07 -6.81
CA GLY A 159 4.06 12.57 -7.39
C GLY A 159 3.89 11.23 -8.11
N THR A 160 4.76 10.98 -9.08
CA THR A 160 4.79 9.71 -9.84
C THR A 160 5.75 8.72 -9.21
N ARG A 161 5.63 7.44 -9.58
CA ARG A 161 6.57 6.41 -9.11
C ARG A 161 8.02 6.74 -9.46
N GLU A 162 8.25 7.21 -10.68
CA GLU A 162 9.58 7.53 -11.20
C GLU A 162 10.24 8.68 -10.42
N GLU A 163 9.47 9.72 -10.09
CA GLU A 163 9.94 10.84 -9.26
C GLU A 163 10.35 10.38 -7.86
N LEU A 164 9.56 9.47 -7.26
CA LEU A 164 9.85 8.93 -5.94
C LEU A 164 11.06 8.01 -5.94
N ASP A 165 11.20 7.15 -6.95
CA ASP A 165 12.38 6.30 -7.08
C ASP A 165 13.66 7.14 -7.21
N LEU A 166 13.61 8.29 -7.90
CA LEU A 166 14.72 9.25 -7.95
C LEU A 166 14.95 9.98 -6.62
N PHE A 167 13.87 10.38 -5.93
CA PHE A 167 13.95 11.09 -4.65
C PHE A 167 14.52 10.20 -3.53
N TYR A 168 14.09 8.93 -3.48
CA TYR A 168 14.50 7.98 -2.44
C TYR A 168 15.75 7.16 -2.80
N SER A 169 16.35 7.35 -3.98
CA SER A 169 17.61 6.69 -4.38
C SER A 169 18.87 7.50 -4.07
N LYS A 170 18.77 8.82 -3.90
CA LYS A 170 19.92 9.67 -3.53
C LYS A 170 20.10 9.65 -2.01
N ARG A 171 21.21 9.08 -1.56
CA ARG A 171 21.71 9.22 -0.17
C ARG A 171 22.34 10.59 0.02
#